data_AF-A0A1G2BDA2-F1
#
_entry.id   AF-A0A1G2BDA2-F1
#
_cell.length_a   1.000
_cell.length_b   1.000
_cell.length_c   1.000
_cell.angle_alpha   90.00
_cell.angle_beta   90.00
_cell.angle_gamma   90.00
#
_symmetry.space_group_name_H-M   'P 1'
#
loop_
_entity.id
_entity.type
_entity.pdbx_description
1 polymer ?
#
loop_
_entity_poly.entity_id
_entity_poly.type
_entity_poly.pdbx_seq_one_letter_code
_entity_poly.pdbx_strand_id
1 'polypeptide(L)'
;MNMEAKRSSERQNRLTKEQVAELICERLQGKTPAMVAVLGRSIVKRKGSNGGVDTFVATPYITPIAEIPDMPETEDRQFSFHGGKARALATACVAKVFPDTPVMVFSKSKQKKYPEEPSHARVMKGAISRLGIEKDRFLLHEESLNTIHEIEAIIQNAQKNHWQEVVVVTSDFHIKRAALLAQNTMQEEFHANTTLNYDDSNRDNTALITEDVLKDANDFPNSATVVGVLADHQTLTLRFVGAESILAPISRHYASVIVRAKAFQEEGQSPYQALLVDEQKGIDDFLQGHYQSRITAES
;
A
#
# COMPACT_ATOMS: atom_id res chain seq x y z
N MET A 1 -16.94 9.82 38.48
CA MET A 1 -17.57 9.54 37.16
C MET A 1 -17.36 8.06 36.86
N ASN A 2 -18.45 7.30 36.73
CA ASN A 2 -18.44 5.84 36.84
C ASN A 2 -17.77 5.18 35.61
N MET A 3 -16.85 4.23 35.82
CA MET A 3 -16.10 3.55 34.73
C MET A 3 -17.02 2.86 33.72
N GLU A 4 -18.20 2.41 34.16
CA GLU A 4 -19.22 1.80 33.30
C GLU A 4 -19.92 2.81 32.38
N ALA A 5 -20.13 4.06 32.82
CA ALA A 5 -20.71 5.11 31.99
C ALA A 5 -19.74 5.54 30.87
N LYS A 6 -18.43 5.56 31.17
CA LYS A 6 -17.37 5.83 30.17
C LYS A 6 -17.30 4.72 29.13
N ARG A 7 -17.30 3.44 29.55
CA ARG A 7 -17.36 2.27 28.66
C ARG A 7 -18.65 2.18 27.84
N SER A 8 -19.79 2.60 28.41
CA SER A 8 -21.08 2.69 27.71
C SER A 8 -21.04 3.75 26.60
N SER A 9 -20.52 4.94 26.88
CA SER A 9 -20.36 6.01 25.89
C SER A 9 -19.34 5.70 24.78
N GLU A 10 -18.32 4.88 25.09
CA GLU A 10 -17.31 4.41 24.13
C GLU A 10 -17.84 3.28 23.22
N ARG A 11 -18.77 2.44 23.72
CA ARG A 11 -19.48 1.43 22.92
C ARG A 11 -20.46 2.04 21.93
N GLN A 12 -21.08 3.16 22.29
CA GLN A 12 -22.14 3.82 21.51
C GLN A 12 -21.64 4.52 20.22
N ASN A 13 -20.34 4.47 19.95
CA ASN A 13 -19.68 5.26 18.91
C ASN A 13 -18.77 4.43 17.98
N ARG A 14 -18.90 3.09 18.01
CA ARG A 14 -18.23 2.22 17.05
C ARG A 14 -19.16 1.99 15.87
N LEU A 15 -18.65 2.21 14.67
CA LEU A 15 -19.36 1.90 13.43
C LEU A 15 -19.70 0.41 13.39
N THR A 16 -20.88 0.08 12.87
CA THR A 16 -21.26 -1.30 12.60
C THR A 16 -20.44 -1.88 11.44
N LYS A 17 -20.48 -3.20 11.24
CA LYS A 17 -19.79 -3.84 10.11
C LYS A 17 -20.31 -3.32 8.78
N GLU A 18 -21.61 -3.07 8.70
CA GLU A 18 -22.31 -2.57 7.52
C GLU A 18 -21.87 -1.14 7.21
N GLN A 19 -21.79 -0.27 8.22
CA GLN A 19 -21.30 1.10 8.06
C GLN A 19 -19.82 1.13 7.63
N VAL A 20 -18.99 0.22 8.16
CA VAL A 20 -17.59 0.08 7.71
C VAL A 20 -17.53 -0.38 6.26
N ALA A 21 -18.36 -1.35 5.87
CA ALA A 21 -18.41 -1.84 4.49
C ALA A 21 -18.89 -0.75 3.53
N GLU A 22 -19.90 0.02 3.90
CA GLU A 22 -20.41 1.15 3.13
C GLU A 22 -19.33 2.21 2.90
N LEU A 23 -18.63 2.64 3.95
CA LEU A 23 -17.51 3.58 3.83
C LEU A 23 -16.39 3.06 2.92
N ILE A 24 -16.07 1.76 3.01
CA ILE A 24 -15.07 1.16 2.12
C ILE A 24 -15.58 1.15 0.68
N CYS A 25 -16.81 0.72 0.43
CA CYS A 25 -17.42 0.73 -0.89
C CYS A 25 -17.47 2.14 -1.50
N GLU A 26 -17.83 3.16 -0.72
CA GLU A 26 -17.79 4.57 -1.16
C GLU A 26 -16.39 4.99 -1.59
N ARG A 27 -15.36 4.64 -0.82
CA ARG A 27 -13.95 4.91 -1.16
C ARG A 27 -13.49 4.18 -2.41
N LEU A 28 -14.11 3.04 -2.71
CA LEU A 28 -13.90 2.28 -3.93
C LEU A 28 -14.87 2.65 -5.06
N GLN A 29 -15.63 3.73 -4.90
CA GLN A 29 -16.63 4.21 -5.87
C GLN A 29 -17.67 3.15 -6.26
N GLY A 30 -18.04 2.29 -5.31
CA GLY A 30 -19.00 1.21 -5.50
C GLY A 30 -18.52 0.07 -6.40
N LYS A 31 -17.24 0.02 -6.76
CA LYS A 31 -16.67 -1.04 -7.59
C LYS A 31 -16.19 -2.22 -6.76
N THR A 32 -16.46 -3.43 -7.24
CA THR A 32 -15.95 -4.66 -6.65
C THR A 32 -14.58 -4.96 -7.25
N PRO A 33 -13.50 -5.00 -6.45
CA PRO A 33 -12.18 -5.33 -6.95
C PRO A 33 -12.06 -6.80 -7.33
N ALA A 34 -11.45 -7.06 -8.47
CA ALA A 34 -10.98 -8.38 -8.88
C ALA A 34 -9.69 -8.78 -8.16
N MET A 35 -8.93 -7.82 -7.61
CA MET A 35 -7.78 -8.05 -6.73
C MET A 35 -7.57 -6.89 -5.75
N VAL A 36 -7.08 -7.19 -4.54
CA VAL A 36 -6.54 -6.20 -3.60
C VAL A 36 -5.03 -6.37 -3.49
N ALA A 37 -4.26 -5.37 -3.91
CA ALA A 37 -2.80 -5.34 -3.82
C ALA A 37 -2.33 -4.44 -2.67
N VAL A 38 -1.21 -4.78 -2.03
CA VAL A 38 -0.59 -3.97 -0.97
C VAL A 38 0.77 -3.44 -1.39
N LEU A 39 0.88 -2.17 -1.74
CA LEU A 39 2.17 -1.59 -2.16
C LEU A 39 3.01 -1.15 -0.97
N GLY A 40 4.32 -1.37 -1.09
CA GLY A 40 5.30 -0.94 -0.11
C GLY A 40 5.71 -2.03 0.88
N ARG A 41 6.96 -1.93 1.33
CA ARG A 41 7.63 -2.98 2.09
C ARG A 41 7.07 -3.15 3.50
N SER A 42 7.17 -4.38 4.01
CA SER A 42 7.10 -4.67 5.46
C SER A 42 8.46 -4.44 6.10
N ILE A 43 8.53 -4.32 7.43
CA ILE A 43 9.81 -4.23 8.14
C ILE A 43 10.12 -5.59 8.77
N VAL A 44 11.27 -6.17 8.42
CA VAL A 44 11.80 -7.38 9.05
C VAL A 44 12.94 -6.96 9.96
N LYS A 45 12.82 -7.20 11.27
CA LYS A 45 13.88 -6.93 12.26
C LYS A 45 14.45 -8.26 12.76
N ARG A 46 15.77 -8.37 12.89
CA ARG A 46 16.41 -9.51 13.58
C ARG A 46 16.22 -9.33 15.09
N LYS A 47 15.69 -10.34 15.78
CA LYS A 47 15.43 -10.34 17.23
C LYS A 47 16.63 -10.85 18.03
N GLY A 48 17.48 -11.68 17.42
CA GLY A 48 18.69 -12.26 18.02
C GLY A 48 19.01 -13.65 17.46
N SER A 49 20.14 -14.21 17.89
CA SER A 49 20.54 -15.59 17.58
C SER A 49 20.35 -16.49 18.81
N ASN A 50 19.56 -17.56 18.68
CA ASN A 50 19.43 -18.59 19.72
C ASN A 50 20.02 -19.89 19.18
N GLY A 51 21.12 -20.35 19.79
CA GLY A 51 21.77 -21.61 19.38
C GLY A 51 22.35 -21.61 17.95
N GLY A 52 22.70 -20.43 17.42
CA GLY A 52 23.20 -20.28 16.05
C GLY A 52 22.12 -20.12 14.98
N VAL A 53 20.83 -20.15 15.35
CA VAL A 53 19.71 -19.87 14.44
C VAL A 53 19.24 -18.43 14.67
N ASP A 54 19.24 -17.65 13.59
CA ASP A 54 18.73 -16.28 13.63
C ASP A 54 17.20 -16.24 13.66
N THR A 55 16.66 -15.48 14.60
CA THR A 55 15.22 -15.26 14.73
C THR A 55 14.86 -13.89 14.19
N PHE A 56 13.91 -13.86 13.26
CA PHE A 56 13.40 -12.64 12.62
C PHE A 56 12.01 -12.32 13.16
N VAL A 57 11.78 -11.07 13.52
CA VAL A 57 10.46 -10.53 13.87
C VAL A 57 9.94 -9.72 12.71
N ALA A 58 8.80 -10.20 12.22
CA ALA A 58 7.91 -9.49 11.34
C ALA A 58 7.23 -8.35 12.11
N THR A 59 7.67 -7.10 11.92
CA THR A 59 6.81 -5.95 12.18
C THR A 59 5.77 -5.89 11.06
N PRO A 60 4.47 -5.82 11.42
CA PRO A 60 4.01 -5.04 12.53
C PRO A 60 3.55 -5.88 13.72
N TYR A 61 3.99 -5.51 14.93
CA TYR A 61 3.37 -5.97 16.17
C TYR A 61 1.84 -5.78 16.08
N ILE A 62 1.10 -6.88 16.00
CA ILE A 62 -0.34 -6.85 16.26
C ILE A 62 -0.47 -7.02 17.77
N THR A 63 -0.24 -5.95 18.52
CA THR A 63 -0.81 -5.86 19.87
C THR A 63 -2.32 -5.90 19.70
N PRO A 64 -3.05 -6.78 20.42
CA PRO A 64 -4.50 -6.72 20.46
C PRO A 64 -4.95 -5.29 20.78
N ILE A 65 -5.96 -4.78 20.06
CA ILE A 65 -6.44 -3.38 20.19
C ILE A 65 -6.82 -3.01 21.64
N ALA A 66 -7.16 -4.01 22.46
CA ALA A 66 -7.53 -3.85 23.86
C ALA A 66 -6.33 -3.73 24.84
N GLU A 67 -5.10 -3.95 24.37
CA GLU A 67 -3.90 -4.08 25.21
C GLU A 67 -2.75 -3.22 24.70
N ILE A 68 -3.01 -2.05 24.09
CA ILE A 68 -1.97 -1.03 23.94
C ILE A 68 -2.03 -0.19 25.23
N PRO A 69 -1.16 -0.45 26.23
CA PRO A 69 -1.04 0.46 27.37
C PRO A 69 -0.46 1.77 26.84
N ASP A 70 -0.56 2.85 27.62
CA ASP A 70 0.23 4.07 27.39
C ASP A 70 1.73 3.70 27.40
N MET A 71 2.25 3.28 26.24
CA MET A 71 3.60 2.74 26.11
C MET A 71 4.61 3.89 26.13
N PRO A 72 5.75 3.71 26.81
CA PRO A 72 6.80 4.71 26.93
C PRO A 72 7.38 5.11 25.56
N GLU A 73 7.86 6.35 25.48
CA GLU A 73 8.17 7.11 24.27
C GLU A 73 9.48 6.72 23.55
N THR A 74 9.65 5.45 23.18
CA THR A 74 10.87 5.03 22.46
C THR A 74 10.54 4.26 21.20
N GLU A 75 11.11 4.70 20.06
CA GLU A 75 11.23 4.10 18.72
C GLU A 75 9.95 3.55 18.03
N ASP A 76 9.04 2.89 18.74
CA ASP A 76 7.82 2.27 18.20
C ASP A 76 6.75 3.27 17.72
N ARG A 77 6.84 4.54 18.11
CA ARG A 77 5.97 5.61 17.59
C ARG A 77 6.31 5.97 16.15
N GLN A 78 7.59 6.02 15.79
CA GLN A 78 7.99 6.22 14.40
C GLN A 78 7.50 5.00 13.60
N PHE A 79 7.88 3.77 13.94
CA PHE A 79 7.59 2.60 13.10
C PHE A 79 6.12 2.20 12.93
N SER A 80 5.22 2.58 13.85
CA SER A 80 3.80 2.22 13.78
C SER A 80 3.02 2.93 12.66
N PHE A 81 3.52 4.08 12.19
CA PHE A 81 2.91 4.87 11.12
C PHE A 81 3.53 4.63 9.73
N HIS A 82 4.79 4.17 9.66
CA HIS A 82 5.59 4.14 8.42
C HIS A 82 5.29 2.93 7.50
N GLY A 83 4.01 2.54 7.43
CA GLY A 83 3.47 1.84 6.27
C GLY A 83 3.14 0.36 6.47
N GLY A 84 3.98 -0.43 7.15
CA GLY A 84 3.72 -1.88 7.26
C GLY A 84 2.41 -2.22 7.98
N LYS A 85 2.18 -1.60 9.16
CA LYS A 85 1.00 -1.88 10.01
C LYS A 85 -0.30 -1.35 9.44
N ALA A 86 -0.30 -0.06 9.09
CA ALA A 86 -1.49 0.61 8.57
C ALA A 86 -1.94 -0.04 7.26
N ARG A 87 -1.02 -0.33 6.33
CA ARG A 87 -1.36 -1.02 5.08
C ARG A 87 -1.94 -2.41 5.33
N ALA A 88 -1.31 -3.23 6.18
CA ALA A 88 -1.86 -4.55 6.51
C ALA A 88 -3.29 -4.50 7.08
N LEU A 89 -3.56 -3.56 7.98
CA LEU A 89 -4.88 -3.37 8.57
C LEU A 89 -5.91 -2.86 7.56
N ALA A 90 -5.55 -1.84 6.79
CA ALA A 90 -6.40 -1.29 5.74
C ALA A 90 -6.73 -2.35 4.68
N THR A 91 -5.74 -3.12 4.25
CA THR A 91 -5.96 -4.26 3.34
C THR A 91 -6.88 -5.29 3.94
N ALA A 92 -6.73 -5.66 5.22
CA ALA A 92 -7.64 -6.59 5.87
C ALA A 92 -9.07 -6.03 5.96
N CYS A 93 -9.24 -4.72 6.15
CA CYS A 93 -10.55 -4.09 6.10
C CYS A 93 -11.19 -4.23 4.72
N VAL A 94 -10.46 -3.92 3.64
CA VAL A 94 -10.94 -4.09 2.26
C VAL A 94 -11.24 -5.56 1.95
N ALA A 95 -10.31 -6.47 2.27
CA ALA A 95 -10.45 -7.90 1.98
C ALA A 95 -11.58 -8.60 2.76
N LYS A 96 -12.04 -8.01 3.88
CA LYS A 96 -13.24 -8.49 4.60
C LYS A 96 -14.54 -8.07 3.93
N VAL A 97 -14.55 -6.93 3.24
CA VAL A 97 -15.72 -6.47 2.47
C VAL A 97 -15.88 -7.31 1.21
N PHE A 98 -14.78 -7.73 0.60
CA PHE A 98 -14.76 -8.58 -0.60
C PHE A 98 -14.13 -9.95 -0.28
N PRO A 99 -14.90 -10.90 0.27
CA PRO A 99 -14.36 -12.17 0.78
C PRO A 99 -13.76 -13.07 -0.30
N ASP A 100 -14.22 -12.95 -1.55
CA ASP A 100 -13.77 -13.79 -2.66
C ASP A 100 -12.59 -13.18 -3.45
N THR A 101 -12.22 -11.94 -3.14
CA THR A 101 -11.16 -11.23 -3.88
C THR A 101 -9.77 -11.67 -3.41
N PRO A 102 -8.85 -12.07 -4.29
CA PRO A 102 -7.47 -12.40 -3.92
C PRO A 102 -6.70 -11.17 -3.39
N VAL A 103 -5.76 -11.43 -2.49
CA VAL A 103 -4.88 -10.41 -1.89
C VAL A 103 -3.44 -10.61 -2.37
N MET A 104 -2.90 -9.65 -3.11
CA MET A 104 -1.52 -9.70 -3.58
C MET A 104 -0.58 -8.92 -2.65
N VAL A 105 0.52 -9.57 -2.28
CA VAL A 105 1.57 -9.00 -1.41
C VAL A 105 2.94 -9.23 -2.03
N PHE A 106 3.83 -8.26 -1.83
CA PHE A 106 5.05 -8.16 -2.64
C PHE A 106 6.33 -8.06 -1.81
N SER A 107 7.42 -7.98 -2.55
CA SER A 107 8.77 -7.64 -2.14
C SER A 107 9.58 -8.78 -1.51
N LYS A 108 10.81 -8.91 -2.02
CA LYS A 108 11.84 -9.81 -1.49
C LYS A 108 12.50 -9.24 -0.24
N SER A 109 13.19 -10.07 0.56
CA SER A 109 14.10 -9.54 1.59
C SER A 109 15.37 -8.98 0.95
N LYS A 110 15.87 -7.84 1.45
CA LYS A 110 17.13 -7.23 1.01
C LYS A 110 18.37 -7.94 1.55
N GLN A 111 18.26 -8.83 2.55
CA GLN A 111 19.44 -9.32 3.24
C GLN A 111 20.06 -10.54 2.53
N LYS A 112 21.02 -10.28 1.64
CA LYS A 112 21.86 -11.33 1.00
C LYS A 112 22.60 -12.22 2.02
N LYS A 113 22.74 -11.75 3.27
CA LYS A 113 23.52 -12.41 4.34
C LYS A 113 22.74 -13.49 5.08
N TYR A 114 21.40 -13.51 5.02
CA TYR A 114 20.57 -14.43 5.80
C TYR A 114 19.56 -15.14 4.90
N PRO A 115 19.92 -16.30 4.32
CA PRO A 115 19.05 -17.07 3.42
C PRO A 115 17.70 -17.46 4.02
N GLU A 116 17.62 -17.56 5.34
CA GLU A 116 16.44 -17.92 6.12
C GLU A 116 15.50 -16.75 6.42
N GLU A 117 15.88 -15.51 6.09
CA GLU A 117 15.04 -14.35 6.32
C GLU A 117 13.76 -14.41 5.46
N PRO A 118 12.56 -14.29 6.05
CA PRO A 118 11.34 -14.29 5.27
C PRO A 118 11.25 -13.05 4.38
N SER A 119 10.68 -13.21 3.18
CA SER A 119 10.37 -12.08 2.31
C SER A 119 9.39 -11.11 2.98
N HIS A 120 9.40 -9.85 2.53
CA HIS A 120 8.41 -8.86 2.94
C HIS A 120 6.99 -9.31 2.58
N ALA A 121 6.83 -10.04 1.47
CA ALA A 121 5.56 -10.64 1.04
C ALA A 121 5.03 -11.63 2.08
N ARG A 122 5.86 -12.58 2.54
CA ARG A 122 5.48 -13.56 3.59
C ARG A 122 5.12 -12.88 4.90
N VAL A 123 5.87 -11.85 5.27
CA VAL A 123 5.59 -11.06 6.48
C VAL A 123 4.24 -10.35 6.38
N MET A 124 3.96 -9.70 5.25
CA MET A 124 2.69 -9.01 5.01
C MET A 124 1.52 -10.00 5.01
N LYS A 125 1.65 -11.14 4.30
CA LYS A 125 0.67 -12.24 4.33
C LYS A 125 0.38 -12.69 5.76
N GLY A 126 1.42 -12.92 6.56
CA GLY A 126 1.27 -13.32 7.96
C GLY A 126 0.53 -12.28 8.80
N ALA A 127 0.82 -10.99 8.60
CA ALA A 127 0.14 -9.90 9.30
C ALA A 127 -1.35 -9.82 8.93
N ILE A 128 -1.68 -9.85 7.65
CA ILE A 128 -3.07 -9.78 7.16
C ILE A 128 -3.84 -11.05 7.54
N SER A 129 -3.21 -12.22 7.48
CA SER A 129 -3.85 -13.49 7.88
C SER A 129 -4.26 -13.50 9.35
N ARG A 130 -3.43 -12.94 10.26
CA ARG A 130 -3.77 -12.79 11.68
C ARG A 130 -4.97 -11.88 11.93
N LEU A 131 -5.36 -11.07 10.95
CA LEU A 131 -6.55 -10.22 11.01
C LEU A 131 -7.81 -10.95 10.52
N GLY A 132 -7.71 -12.24 10.16
CA GLY A 132 -8.83 -13.10 9.78
C GLY A 132 -9.04 -13.23 8.27
N ILE A 133 -8.01 -12.95 7.46
CA ILE A 133 -8.03 -13.26 6.01
C ILE A 133 -7.48 -14.67 5.79
N GLU A 134 -8.17 -15.46 4.98
CA GLU A 134 -7.80 -16.85 4.70
C GLU A 134 -6.48 -16.94 3.92
N LYS A 135 -5.66 -17.95 4.25
CA LYS A 135 -4.25 -18.03 3.79
C LYS A 135 -4.10 -18.35 2.30
N ASP A 136 -5.09 -19.02 1.72
CA ASP A 136 -5.20 -19.41 0.31
C ASP A 136 -5.64 -18.27 -0.60
N ARG A 137 -6.21 -17.19 -0.05
CA ARG A 137 -6.53 -15.96 -0.80
C ARG A 137 -5.31 -15.16 -1.25
N PHE A 138 -4.10 -15.50 -0.79
CA PHE A 138 -2.91 -14.67 -1.02
C PHE A 138 -2.12 -15.07 -2.27
N LEU A 139 -1.84 -14.08 -3.12
CA LEU A 139 -0.85 -14.16 -4.20
C LEU A 139 0.47 -13.57 -3.69
N LEU A 140 1.52 -14.38 -3.64
CA LEU A 140 2.85 -13.95 -3.20
C LEU A 140 3.71 -13.58 -4.40
N HIS A 141 4.23 -12.36 -4.42
CA HIS A 141 5.22 -11.93 -5.40
C HIS A 141 6.54 -11.56 -4.69
N GLU A 142 7.40 -12.56 -4.52
CA GLU A 142 8.58 -12.46 -3.64
C GLU A 142 9.83 -11.91 -4.33
N GLU A 143 9.75 -11.44 -5.58
CA GLU A 143 10.90 -10.97 -6.37
C GLU A 143 10.94 -9.45 -6.56
N SER A 144 9.87 -8.74 -6.21
CA SER A 144 9.82 -7.27 -6.38
C SER A 144 10.90 -6.58 -5.55
N LEU A 145 11.55 -5.58 -6.14
CA LEU A 145 12.62 -4.81 -5.51
C LEU A 145 12.16 -3.41 -5.12
N ASN A 146 11.19 -2.86 -5.85
CA ASN A 146 10.78 -1.47 -5.79
C ASN A 146 9.31 -1.36 -6.26
N THR A 147 8.73 -0.16 -6.12
CA THR A 147 7.33 0.09 -6.50
C THR A 147 7.03 -0.24 -7.97
N ILE A 148 7.97 -0.05 -8.90
CA ILE A 148 7.77 -0.39 -10.32
C ILE A 148 7.58 -1.90 -10.48
N HIS A 149 8.48 -2.72 -9.91
CA HIS A 149 8.33 -4.19 -9.98
C HIS A 149 7.06 -4.70 -9.28
N GLU A 150 6.54 -3.98 -8.28
CA GLU A 150 5.26 -4.32 -7.64
C GLU A 150 4.08 -4.00 -8.60
N ILE A 151 4.14 -2.87 -9.29
CA ILE A 151 3.16 -2.44 -10.29
C ILE A 151 3.16 -3.35 -11.53
N GLU A 152 4.33 -3.69 -12.06
CA GLU A 152 4.48 -4.64 -13.17
C GLU A 152 3.84 -5.98 -12.81
N ALA A 153 4.10 -6.49 -11.61
CA ALA A 153 3.52 -7.73 -11.13
C ALA A 153 1.98 -7.65 -11.03
N ILE A 154 1.42 -6.49 -10.63
CA ILE A 154 -0.03 -6.24 -10.64
C ILE A 154 -0.58 -6.32 -12.06
N ILE A 155 0.05 -5.61 -13.01
CA ILE A 155 -0.40 -5.54 -14.41
C ILE A 155 -0.35 -6.94 -15.05
N GLN A 156 0.75 -7.65 -14.90
CA GLN A 156 0.91 -9.01 -15.43
C GLN A 156 -0.12 -10.00 -14.86
N ASN A 157 -0.41 -9.92 -13.56
CA ASN A 157 -1.45 -10.77 -12.97
C ASN A 157 -2.84 -10.36 -13.45
N ALA A 158 -3.10 -9.07 -13.62
CA ALA A 158 -4.37 -8.60 -14.13
C ALA A 158 -4.61 -9.01 -15.59
N GLN A 159 -3.59 -8.97 -16.45
CA GLN A 159 -3.65 -9.50 -17.82
C GLN A 159 -3.93 -10.99 -17.82
N LYS A 160 -3.10 -11.76 -17.10
CA LYS A 160 -3.20 -13.23 -17.05
C LYS A 160 -4.58 -13.73 -16.61
N ASN A 161 -5.26 -12.99 -15.73
CA ASN A 161 -6.55 -13.38 -15.17
C ASN A 161 -7.73 -12.55 -15.71
N HIS A 162 -7.52 -11.70 -16.71
CA HIS A 162 -8.51 -10.79 -17.28
C HIS A 162 -9.21 -9.90 -16.24
N TRP A 163 -8.47 -9.46 -15.22
CA TRP A 163 -8.99 -8.57 -14.17
C TRP A 163 -8.99 -7.11 -14.63
N GLN A 164 -10.13 -6.43 -14.46
CA GLN A 164 -10.30 -5.05 -14.90
C GLN A 164 -10.24 -4.03 -13.76
N GLU A 165 -10.56 -4.44 -12.54
CA GLU A 165 -10.65 -3.55 -11.38
C GLU A 165 -9.72 -4.04 -10.28
N VAL A 166 -8.62 -3.33 -10.04
CA VAL A 166 -7.67 -3.66 -8.97
C VAL A 166 -7.61 -2.52 -7.98
N VAL A 167 -7.73 -2.85 -6.69
CA VAL A 167 -7.54 -1.91 -5.60
C VAL A 167 -6.13 -2.04 -5.07
N VAL A 168 -5.43 -0.93 -4.95
CA VAL A 168 -4.06 -0.85 -4.50
C VAL A 168 -4.02 -0.08 -3.18
N VAL A 169 -3.79 -0.79 -2.08
CA VAL A 169 -3.68 -0.20 -0.73
C VAL A 169 -2.23 0.23 -0.50
N THR A 170 -2.04 1.51 -0.17
CA THR A 170 -0.73 2.09 0.15
C THR A 170 -0.86 3.18 1.21
N SER A 171 0.20 3.89 1.58
CA SER A 171 0.10 5.08 2.44
C SER A 171 -0.28 6.32 1.62
N ASP A 172 -1.04 7.27 2.20
CA ASP A 172 -1.47 8.52 1.55
C ASP A 172 -0.32 9.21 0.80
N PHE A 173 0.82 9.39 1.48
CA PHE A 173 2.00 10.06 0.90
C PHE A 173 2.62 9.31 -0.29
N HIS A 174 2.40 8.00 -0.43
CA HIS A 174 2.98 7.20 -1.51
C HIS A 174 2.07 7.17 -2.75
N ILE A 175 0.79 7.56 -2.64
CA ILE A 175 -0.20 7.41 -3.71
C ILE A 175 0.22 8.14 -4.97
N LYS A 176 0.66 9.40 -4.84
CA LYS A 176 1.00 10.24 -6.00
C LYS A 176 2.11 9.61 -6.85
N ARG A 177 3.22 9.20 -6.22
CA ARG A 177 4.33 8.54 -6.90
C ARG A 177 3.90 7.19 -7.48
N ALA A 178 3.20 6.36 -6.71
CA ALA A 178 2.77 5.04 -7.17
C ALA A 178 1.81 5.11 -8.37
N ALA A 179 0.88 6.07 -8.39
CA ALA A 179 -0.03 6.30 -9.51
C ALA A 179 0.72 6.76 -10.77
N LEU A 180 1.67 7.68 -10.62
CA LEU A 180 2.52 8.14 -11.74
C LEU A 180 3.33 6.99 -12.35
N LEU A 181 3.95 6.17 -11.51
CA LEU A 181 4.70 4.99 -11.96
C LEU A 181 3.77 4.01 -12.70
N ALA A 182 2.58 3.76 -12.16
CA ALA A 182 1.63 2.84 -12.78
C ALA A 182 1.15 3.31 -14.14
N GLN A 183 0.88 4.61 -14.27
CA GLN A 183 0.51 5.19 -15.55
C GLN A 183 1.60 4.98 -16.60
N ASN A 184 2.84 5.28 -16.26
CA ASN A 184 3.96 5.08 -17.19
C ASN A 184 4.16 3.61 -17.55
N THR A 185 4.14 2.71 -16.57
CA THR A 185 4.28 1.27 -16.82
C THR A 185 3.17 0.74 -17.72
N MET A 186 1.92 1.18 -17.55
CA MET A 186 0.82 0.78 -18.44
C MET A 186 1.01 1.30 -19.87
N GLN A 187 1.51 2.52 -20.04
CA GLN A 187 1.82 3.08 -21.35
C GLN A 187 2.97 2.32 -22.03
N GLU A 188 4.04 2.02 -21.29
CA GLU A 188 5.18 1.22 -21.79
C GLU A 188 4.74 -0.19 -22.22
N GLU A 189 3.93 -0.88 -21.41
CA GLU A 189 3.39 -2.21 -21.73
C GLU A 189 2.53 -2.20 -23.00
N PHE A 190 1.70 -1.15 -23.18
CA PHE A 190 0.93 -0.98 -24.41
C PHE A 190 1.85 -0.78 -25.62
N HIS A 191 2.81 0.13 -25.53
CA HIS A 191 3.72 0.47 -26.63
C HIS A 191 4.69 -0.66 -26.99
N ALA A 192 5.31 -1.32 -26.01
CA ALA A 192 6.25 -2.42 -26.24
C ALA A 192 5.64 -3.56 -27.07
N ASN A 193 4.33 -3.77 -26.93
CA ASN A 193 3.61 -4.86 -27.61
C ASN A 193 2.85 -4.41 -28.88
N THR A 194 2.57 -3.11 -29.06
CA THR A 194 1.97 -2.58 -30.31
C THR A 194 3.01 -2.21 -31.38
N THR A 195 4.25 -1.89 -31.00
CA THR A 195 5.36 -1.61 -31.96
C THR A 195 5.78 -2.84 -32.78
N LEU A 196 5.21 -4.03 -32.52
CA LEU A 196 5.42 -5.22 -33.34
C LEU A 196 4.45 -5.34 -34.53
N ASN A 197 3.41 -4.50 -34.66
CA ASN A 197 2.41 -4.65 -35.74
C ASN A 197 1.65 -3.36 -36.16
N TYR A 198 2.08 -2.15 -35.84
CA TYR A 198 1.29 -0.95 -36.15
C TYR A 198 2.11 0.19 -36.78
N ASP A 199 1.64 0.67 -37.94
CA ASP A 199 2.17 1.80 -38.70
C ASP A 199 1.88 3.13 -37.97
N ASP A 200 2.91 3.96 -37.85
CA ASP A 200 3.08 5.08 -36.91
C ASP A 200 2.28 6.35 -37.30
N SER A 201 1.00 6.20 -37.66
CA SER A 201 0.17 7.30 -38.18
C SER A 201 -1.00 7.74 -37.31
N ASN A 202 -1.24 7.11 -36.15
CA ASN A 202 -2.37 7.47 -35.29
C ASN A 202 -2.00 7.44 -33.79
N ARG A 203 -1.37 8.52 -33.31
CA ARG A 203 -0.93 8.72 -31.91
C ARG A 203 -2.07 9.03 -30.91
N ASP A 204 -3.33 9.02 -31.33
CA ASP A 204 -4.47 9.49 -30.53
C ASP A 204 -5.08 8.46 -29.56
N ASN A 205 -4.54 7.23 -29.48
CA ASN A 205 -5.01 6.21 -28.52
C ASN A 205 -4.10 6.07 -27.29
N THR A 206 -3.48 7.16 -26.86
CA THR A 206 -2.65 7.19 -25.65
C THR A 206 -3.54 7.17 -24.39
N ALA A 207 -3.15 6.36 -23.41
CA ALA A 207 -3.85 6.21 -22.13
C ALA A 207 -4.32 7.57 -21.58
N LEU A 208 -5.64 7.74 -21.47
CA LEU A 208 -6.24 8.97 -20.97
C LEU A 208 -5.79 9.23 -19.54
N ILE A 209 -4.93 10.22 -19.38
CA ILE A 209 -4.71 10.91 -18.12
C ILE A 209 -6.06 11.54 -17.77
N THR A 210 -6.71 11.16 -16.68
CA THR A 210 -7.54 12.18 -16.02
C THR A 210 -6.54 13.16 -15.43
N GLU A 211 -6.42 14.34 -16.03
CA GLU A 211 -5.49 15.43 -15.69
C GLU A 211 -5.42 15.77 -14.18
N ASP A 212 -6.38 15.27 -13.39
CA ASP A 212 -6.53 15.57 -11.97
C ASP A 212 -5.46 14.94 -11.05
N VAL A 213 -4.68 13.95 -11.50
CA VAL A 213 -3.62 13.34 -10.66
C VAL A 213 -2.39 14.26 -10.48
N LEU A 214 -2.18 15.21 -11.39
CA LEU A 214 -0.97 16.04 -11.45
C LEU A 214 -1.18 17.51 -11.04
N LYS A 215 -2.41 17.92 -10.71
CA LYS A 215 -2.75 19.35 -10.58
C LYS A 215 -2.20 20.05 -9.33
N ASP A 216 -1.72 19.34 -8.31
CA ASP A 216 -1.10 20.01 -7.15
C ASP A 216 0.16 19.31 -6.62
N ALA A 217 1.27 20.06 -6.53
CA ALA A 217 2.54 19.58 -6.00
C ALA A 217 2.48 19.34 -4.47
N ASN A 218 1.57 20.05 -3.79
CA ASN A 218 1.50 20.10 -2.33
C ASN A 218 0.32 19.29 -1.74
N ASP A 219 -0.54 18.71 -2.56
CA ASP A 219 -1.67 17.88 -2.11
C ASP A 219 -1.36 16.40 -2.45
N PHE A 220 -1.03 15.61 -1.42
CA PHE A 220 -0.91 14.16 -1.58
C PHE A 220 -2.33 13.58 -1.48
N PRO A 221 -2.89 13.05 -2.59
CA PRO A 221 -4.27 12.64 -2.58
C PRO A 221 -4.43 11.39 -1.71
N ASN A 222 -5.56 11.28 -1.03
CA ASN A 222 -5.90 10.12 -0.22
C ASN A 222 -6.43 8.92 -1.05
N SER A 223 -6.59 9.13 -2.36
CA SER A 223 -6.91 8.13 -3.38
C SER A 223 -6.51 8.62 -4.78
N ALA A 224 -6.16 7.72 -5.68
CA ALA A 224 -5.95 8.03 -7.11
C ALA A 224 -6.50 6.90 -7.99
N THR A 225 -6.89 7.21 -9.22
CA THR A 225 -7.33 6.20 -10.19
C THR A 225 -6.50 6.32 -11.45
N VAL A 226 -5.96 5.21 -11.91
CA VAL A 226 -5.21 5.10 -13.16
C VAL A 226 -5.95 4.11 -14.04
N VAL A 227 -6.30 4.53 -15.25
CA VAL A 227 -6.94 3.67 -16.25
C VAL A 227 -5.99 3.55 -17.43
N GLY A 228 -5.67 2.31 -17.80
CA GLY A 228 -4.82 2.00 -18.94
C GLY A 228 -5.44 0.94 -19.83
N VAL A 229 -5.05 0.94 -21.11
CA VAL A 229 -5.31 -0.16 -22.03
C VAL A 229 -4.02 -0.95 -22.15
N LEU A 230 -4.11 -2.25 -21.92
CA LEU A 230 -2.98 -3.16 -21.96
C LEU A 230 -2.77 -3.72 -23.37
N ALA A 231 -1.66 -4.43 -23.57
CA ALA A 231 -1.25 -4.99 -24.86
C ALA A 231 -2.31 -5.85 -25.57
N ASP A 232 -3.12 -6.59 -24.80
CA ASP A 232 -4.20 -7.46 -25.28
C ASP A 232 -5.53 -6.71 -25.46
N HIS A 233 -5.49 -5.37 -25.49
CA HIS A 233 -6.65 -4.47 -25.52
C HIS A 233 -7.56 -4.56 -24.29
N GLN A 234 -7.13 -5.24 -23.22
CA GLN A 234 -7.83 -5.22 -21.95
C GLN A 234 -7.72 -3.83 -21.29
N THR A 235 -8.84 -3.27 -20.87
CA THR A 235 -8.83 -2.09 -19.99
C THR A 235 -8.59 -2.54 -18.54
N LEU A 236 -7.62 -1.89 -17.88
CA LEU A 236 -7.29 -2.10 -16.48
C LEU A 236 -7.39 -0.78 -15.71
N THR A 237 -8.17 -0.80 -14.65
CA THR A 237 -8.30 0.27 -13.66
C THR A 237 -7.53 -0.11 -12.40
N LEU A 238 -6.52 0.68 -12.04
CA LEU A 238 -5.87 0.64 -10.74
C LEU A 238 -6.40 1.78 -9.86
N ARG A 239 -7.01 1.41 -8.73
CA ARG A 239 -7.51 2.36 -7.74
C ARG A 239 -6.62 2.35 -6.51
N PHE A 240 -5.80 3.38 -6.38
CA PHE A 240 -4.96 3.62 -5.23
C PHE A 240 -5.78 4.18 -4.08
N VAL A 241 -5.65 3.60 -2.91
CA VAL A 241 -6.33 4.04 -1.68
C VAL A 241 -5.36 4.07 -0.52
N GLY A 242 -5.44 5.13 0.26
CA GLY A 242 -4.62 5.35 1.43
C GLY A 242 -5.04 4.50 2.61
N ALA A 243 -4.09 3.90 3.30
CA ALA A 243 -4.33 3.16 4.52
C ALA A 243 -4.91 4.09 5.59
N GLU A 244 -4.41 5.33 5.64
CA GLU A 244 -4.88 6.39 6.52
C GLU A 244 -6.33 6.78 6.19
N SER A 245 -6.67 6.87 4.90
CA SER A 245 -8.01 7.23 4.44
C SER A 245 -9.05 6.14 4.69
N ILE A 246 -8.64 4.87 4.69
CA ILE A 246 -9.48 3.74 5.12
C ILE A 246 -9.63 3.70 6.64
N LEU A 247 -8.52 3.87 7.39
CA LEU A 247 -8.48 3.61 8.83
C LEU A 247 -9.03 4.77 9.68
N ALA A 248 -8.83 6.02 9.27
CA ALA A 248 -9.27 7.19 10.05
C ALA A 248 -10.79 7.21 10.30
N PRO A 249 -11.66 7.00 9.30
CA PRO A 249 -13.11 7.01 9.52
C PRO A 249 -13.57 5.84 10.41
N ILE A 250 -12.91 4.69 10.31
CA ILE A 250 -13.35 3.45 10.98
C ILE A 250 -12.78 3.26 12.38
N SER A 251 -11.74 4.01 12.74
CA SER A 251 -11.08 3.91 14.04
C SER A 251 -10.61 5.26 14.55
N ARG A 252 -11.24 5.72 15.64
CA ARG A 252 -10.83 6.91 16.39
C ARG A 252 -9.38 6.88 16.84
N HIS A 253 -8.91 5.69 17.21
CA HIS A 253 -7.51 5.50 17.57
C HIS A 253 -6.60 5.80 16.38
N TYR A 254 -6.91 5.24 15.20
CA TYR A 254 -6.12 5.52 14.00
C TYR A 254 -6.23 6.97 13.57
N ALA A 255 -7.42 7.58 13.62
CA ALA A 255 -7.56 9.01 13.37
C ALA A 255 -6.64 9.85 14.28
N SER A 256 -6.60 9.55 15.58
CA SER A 256 -5.70 10.21 16.53
C SER A 256 -4.22 9.93 16.26
N VAL A 257 -3.86 8.70 15.89
CA VAL A 257 -2.49 8.34 15.53
C VAL A 257 -2.04 9.08 14.27
N ILE A 258 -2.88 9.16 13.23
CA ILE A 258 -2.59 9.89 11.99
C ILE A 258 -2.35 11.37 12.27
N VAL A 259 -3.24 12.02 13.03
CA VAL A 259 -3.09 13.44 13.39
C VAL A 259 -1.80 13.67 14.16
N ARG A 260 -1.50 12.83 15.16
CA ARG A 260 -0.27 12.95 15.94
C ARG A 260 0.98 12.71 15.10
N ALA A 261 0.96 11.74 14.19
CA ALA A 261 2.08 11.45 13.30
C ALA A 261 2.38 12.62 12.36
N LYS A 262 1.35 13.23 11.77
CA LYS A 262 1.49 14.41 10.89
C LYS A 262 1.98 15.65 11.65
N ALA A 263 1.58 15.80 12.91
CA ALA A 263 1.99 16.94 13.76
C ALA A 263 3.31 16.70 14.52
N PHE A 264 3.83 15.47 14.53
CA PHE A 264 5.02 15.13 15.31
C PHE A 264 6.25 15.86 14.77
N GLN A 265 7.02 16.41 15.71
CA GLN A 265 8.29 17.07 15.46
C GLN A 265 9.32 16.58 16.49
N GLU A 266 10.52 16.29 16.01
CA GLU A 266 11.69 15.91 16.80
C GLU A 266 12.83 16.85 16.43
N GLU A 267 13.36 17.57 17.41
CA GLU A 267 14.42 18.58 17.20
C GLU A 267 14.07 19.64 16.13
N GLY A 268 12.78 19.99 16.02
CA GLY A 268 12.27 20.95 15.04
C GLY A 268 12.09 20.39 13.62
N GLN A 269 12.36 19.10 13.41
CA GLN A 269 12.14 18.40 12.14
C GLN A 269 10.89 17.51 12.23
N SER A 270 10.10 17.48 11.15
CA SER A 270 8.95 16.57 11.06
C SER A 270 9.32 15.33 10.23
N PRO A 271 9.33 14.12 10.82
CA PRO A 271 9.54 12.88 10.07
C PRO A 271 8.50 12.69 8.95
N TYR A 272 7.26 13.10 9.18
CA TYR A 272 6.22 13.05 8.15
C TYR A 272 6.55 13.98 6.98
N GLN A 273 7.01 15.20 7.25
CA GLN A 273 7.43 16.12 6.18
C GLN A 273 8.65 15.58 5.42
N ALA A 274 9.59 14.92 6.11
CA ALA A 274 10.73 14.28 5.45
C ALA A 274 10.28 13.20 4.45
N LEU A 275 9.27 12.39 4.80
CA LEU A 275 8.68 11.42 3.87
C LEU A 275 8.07 12.10 2.64
N LEU A 276 7.34 13.21 2.81
CA LEU A 276 6.77 13.93 1.67
C LEU A 276 7.85 14.46 0.73
N VAL A 277 8.95 14.95 1.29
CA VAL A 277 10.12 15.41 0.53
C VAL A 277 10.78 14.24 -0.22
N ASP A 278 10.95 13.09 0.42
CA ASP A 278 11.50 11.88 -0.21
C ASP A 278 10.60 11.36 -1.34
N GLU A 279 9.29 11.38 -1.15
CA GLU A 279 8.32 11.00 -2.19
C GLU A 279 8.33 11.96 -3.37
N GLN A 280 8.40 13.28 -3.12
CA GLN A 280 8.53 14.28 -4.18
C GLN A 280 9.86 14.13 -4.93
N LYS A 281 10.96 13.90 -4.22
CA LYS A 281 12.26 13.59 -4.83
C LYS A 281 12.18 12.36 -5.73
N GLY A 282 11.50 11.30 -5.28
CA GLY A 282 11.26 10.11 -6.09
C GLY A 282 10.44 10.37 -7.35
N ILE A 283 9.46 11.28 -7.30
CA ILE A 283 8.71 11.75 -8.47
C ILE A 283 9.63 12.51 -9.43
N ASP A 284 10.41 13.45 -8.91
CA ASP A 284 11.31 14.28 -9.72
C ASP A 284 12.39 13.42 -10.40
N ASP A 285 12.99 12.48 -9.68
CA ASP A 285 13.96 11.52 -10.22
C ASP A 285 13.34 10.66 -11.34
N PHE A 286 12.06 10.29 -11.20
CA PHE A 286 11.33 9.54 -12.22
C PHE A 286 11.07 10.37 -13.48
N LEU A 287 10.55 11.59 -13.32
CA LEU A 287 10.29 12.49 -14.45
C LEU A 287 11.57 12.88 -15.20
N GLN A 288 12.72 12.90 -14.53
CA GLN A 288 14.04 13.16 -15.13
C GLN A 288 14.70 11.91 -15.75
N GLY A 289 14.08 10.72 -15.66
CA GLY A 289 14.66 9.47 -16.16
C GLY A 289 15.80 8.90 -15.29
N HIS A 290 16.00 9.44 -14.09
CA HIS A 290 17.06 9.03 -13.15
C HIS A 290 16.62 7.93 -12.17
N TYR A 291 15.36 7.51 -12.24
CA TYR A 291 14.80 6.55 -11.29
C TYR A 291 15.38 5.13 -11.46
N GLN A 292 15.55 4.67 -12.70
CA GLN A 292 16.16 3.36 -12.98
C GLN A 292 17.66 3.32 -12.65
N SER A 293 18.39 4.42 -12.80
CA SER A 293 19.84 4.48 -12.49
C SER A 293 20.14 4.45 -10.99
N ARG A 294 19.23 4.93 -10.12
CA ARG A 294 19.34 4.71 -8.67
C ARG A 294 19.00 3.28 -8.25
N ILE A 295 18.04 2.63 -8.91
CA ILE A 295 17.64 1.25 -8.61
C ILE A 295 18.81 0.28 -8.85
N THR A 296 19.57 0.45 -9.93
CA THR A 296 20.73 -0.39 -10.26
C THR A 296 21.96 -0.11 -9.40
N ALA A 297 22.09 1.09 -8.83
CA ALA A 297 23.17 1.42 -7.91
C ALA A 297 22.98 0.84 -6.48
N GLU A 298 21.74 0.52 -6.09
CA GLU A 298 21.38 -0.03 -4.77
C GLU A 298 21.20 -1.56 -4.74
N SER A 299 21.32 -2.26 -5.88
CA SER A 299 21.12 -3.71 -6.04
C SER A 299 22.41 -4.53 -5.98
#